data_AF-A0A9X6AD76-F1
#
_entry.id   AF-A0A9X6AD76-F1
#
_cell.length_a   1.000
_cell.length_b   1.000
_cell.length_c   1.000
_cell.angle_alpha   90.00
_cell.angle_beta   90.00
_cell.angle_gamma   90.00
#
_symmetry.space_group_name_H-M   'P 1'
#
loop_
_entity.id
_entity.type
_entity.pdbx_description
1 polymer ?
#
loop_
_entity_poly.entity_id
_entity_poly.type
_entity_poly.pdbx_seq_one_letter_code
_entity_poly.pdbx_strand_id
1 'polypeptide(L)'
;MAASDLDLIVHAAGPDEDLRLALEDLRIDRYLEAKRLLRATYGDWALRTSRSQVLAVGAASNKAIDSWYAEEPSDPDALMMRARVLTQRVLNAHRGGLPERKLISAVNAAGAACKAAADRWPADPVPYVCFLALAQTDVDERFPHHRVHWSPPPEKMLPPGPWRVLDWVNERDPLNREAYHRMLGVFHARGRGGLDFAQWVTTFAPEGSPLKLLP
;
A
#
# COMPACT_ATOMS: atom_id res chain seq x y z
N MET A 1 2.58 -35.49 -24.39
CA MET A 1 2.45 -34.03 -24.22
C MET A 1 3.58 -33.60 -23.32
N ALA A 2 4.60 -32.94 -23.86
CA ALA A 2 5.71 -32.44 -23.06
C ALA A 2 5.19 -31.37 -22.11
N ALA A 3 5.42 -31.54 -20.81
CA ALA A 3 5.27 -30.47 -19.85
C ALA A 3 6.21 -29.35 -20.30
N SER A 4 5.68 -28.20 -20.71
CA SER A 4 6.52 -27.03 -20.87
C SER A 4 7.01 -26.68 -19.47
N ASP A 5 8.33 -26.73 -19.26
CA ASP A 5 8.96 -26.18 -18.08
C ASP A 5 8.40 -24.76 -17.90
N LEU A 6 7.60 -24.58 -16.85
CA LEU A 6 7.17 -23.27 -16.41
C LEU A 6 8.43 -22.63 -15.83
N ASP A 7 9.17 -21.93 -16.68
CA ASP A 7 10.31 -21.14 -16.25
C ASP A 7 9.80 -20.19 -15.16
N LEU A 8 10.22 -20.46 -13.92
CA LEU A 8 9.86 -19.66 -12.77
C LEU A 8 10.53 -18.30 -12.95
N ILE A 9 9.77 -17.31 -13.41
CA ILE A 9 10.24 -15.93 -13.49
C ILE A 9 10.39 -15.40 -12.06
N VAL A 10 11.62 -15.47 -11.52
CA VAL A 10 11.97 -14.95 -10.19
C VAL A 10 12.24 -13.44 -10.28
N HIS A 11 11.26 -12.68 -10.79
CA HIS A 11 11.32 -11.22 -10.84
C HIS A 11 10.10 -10.64 -10.14
N ALA A 12 10.26 -9.53 -9.41
CA ALA A 12 9.17 -8.90 -8.65
C ALA A 12 8.02 -8.40 -9.55
N ALA A 13 8.29 -8.14 -10.83
CA ALA A 13 7.28 -7.80 -11.83
C ALA A 13 6.53 -9.02 -12.40
N GLY A 14 6.98 -10.24 -12.12
CA GLY A 14 6.47 -11.44 -12.78
C GLY A 14 6.54 -11.29 -14.31
N PRO A 15 5.46 -11.59 -15.06
CA PRO A 15 5.42 -11.44 -16.51
C PRO A 15 5.13 -10.01 -17.01
N ASP A 16 4.95 -9.03 -16.12
CA ASP A 16 4.66 -7.64 -16.50
C ASP A 16 5.94 -6.94 -17.00
N GLU A 17 6.12 -6.94 -18.32
CA GLU A 17 7.31 -6.41 -18.99
C GLU A 17 7.46 -4.90 -18.80
N ASP A 18 6.36 -4.14 -18.90
CA ASP A 18 6.40 -2.68 -18.72
C ASP A 18 6.80 -2.33 -17.28
N LEU A 19 6.30 -3.10 -16.30
CA LEU A 19 6.71 -2.95 -14.90
C LEU A 19 8.19 -3.33 -14.68
N ARG A 20 8.70 -4.34 -15.39
CA ARG A 20 10.13 -4.69 -15.35
C ARG A 20 10.99 -3.53 -15.84
N LEU A 21 10.67 -2.95 -16.99
CA LEU A 21 11.39 -1.79 -17.54
C LEU A 21 11.37 -0.60 -16.58
N ALA A 22 10.21 -0.31 -15.97
CA ALA A 22 10.11 0.74 -14.97
C ALA A 22 10.97 0.49 -13.72
N LEU A 23 11.09 -0.76 -13.26
CA LEU A 23 11.97 -1.11 -12.15
C LEU A 23 13.45 -0.97 -12.52
N GLU A 24 13.83 -1.31 -13.74
CA GLU A 24 15.21 -1.12 -14.24
C GLU A 24 15.56 0.37 -14.34
N ASP A 25 14.65 1.21 -14.84
CA ASP A 25 14.81 2.67 -14.90
C ASP A 25 14.98 3.26 -13.48
N LEU A 26 14.15 2.82 -12.52
CA LEU A 26 14.28 3.23 -11.11
C LEU A 26 15.64 2.85 -10.52
N ARG A 27 16.20 1.69 -10.86
CA ARG A 27 17.51 1.24 -10.33
C ARG A 27 18.67 2.13 -10.73
N ILE A 28 18.54 2.88 -11.82
CA ILE A 28 19.51 3.87 -12.29
C ILE A 28 19.08 5.32 -11.98
N ASP A 29 18.22 5.49 -10.96
CA ASP A 29 17.71 6.77 -10.46
C ASP A 29 16.89 7.59 -11.48
N ARG A 30 16.22 6.92 -12.41
CA ARG A 30 15.30 7.52 -13.38
C ARG A 30 13.85 7.12 -13.10
N TYR A 31 12.91 7.99 -13.44
CA TYR A 31 11.49 7.82 -13.12
C TYR A 31 10.56 7.84 -14.33
N LEU A 32 11.09 8.01 -15.54
CA LEU A 32 10.27 8.30 -16.71
C LEU A 32 9.43 7.08 -17.11
N GLU A 33 10.00 5.88 -17.02
CA GLU A 33 9.26 4.65 -17.31
C GLU A 33 8.21 4.35 -16.24
N ALA A 34 8.51 4.62 -14.96
CA ALA A 34 7.52 4.52 -13.89
C ALA A 34 6.34 5.49 -14.12
N LYS A 35 6.63 6.72 -14.55
CA LYS A 35 5.61 7.73 -14.91
C LYS A 35 4.75 7.28 -16.09
N ARG A 36 5.37 6.77 -17.16
CA ARG A 36 4.66 6.24 -18.33
C ARG A 36 3.76 5.07 -17.94
N LEU A 37 4.29 4.14 -17.13
CA LEU A 37 3.58 2.98 -16.65
C LEU A 37 2.32 3.35 -15.84
N LEU A 38 2.43 4.30 -14.92
CA LEU A 38 1.31 4.73 -14.07
C LEU A 38 0.22 5.48 -14.83
N ARG A 39 0.60 6.26 -15.84
CA ARG A 39 -0.39 6.89 -16.73
C ARG A 39 -1.20 5.87 -17.52
N ALA A 40 -0.59 4.74 -17.88
CA ALA A 40 -1.28 3.65 -18.56
C ALA A 40 -2.29 2.90 -17.67
N THR A 41 -2.29 3.13 -16.35
CA THR A 41 -3.27 2.51 -15.43
C THR A 41 -4.48 3.40 -15.16
N TYR A 42 -4.63 4.53 -15.84
CA TYR A 42 -5.76 5.43 -15.61
C TYR A 42 -7.08 4.75 -15.98
N GLY A 43 -8.02 4.72 -15.03
CA GLY A 43 -9.28 3.98 -15.18
C GLY A 43 -9.21 2.52 -14.70
N ASP A 44 -8.04 2.02 -14.30
CA ASP A 44 -7.87 0.70 -13.68
C ASP A 44 -7.17 0.83 -12.32
N TRP A 45 -7.98 0.87 -11.25
CA TRP A 45 -7.49 1.01 -9.87
C TRP A 45 -6.76 -0.23 -9.36
N ALA A 46 -7.14 -1.42 -9.79
CA ALA A 46 -6.48 -2.65 -9.40
C ALA A 46 -5.06 -2.70 -9.97
N LEU A 47 -4.90 -2.35 -11.26
CA LEU A 47 -3.60 -2.28 -11.92
C LEU A 47 -2.75 -1.14 -11.36
N ARG A 48 -3.33 0.04 -11.11
CA ARG A 48 -2.64 1.16 -10.47
C ARG A 48 -2.11 0.80 -9.09
N THR A 49 -2.95 0.17 -8.26
CA THR A 49 -2.60 -0.25 -6.90
C THR A 49 -1.46 -1.25 -6.92
N SER A 50 -1.57 -2.31 -7.73
CA SER A 50 -0.56 -3.37 -7.81
C SER A 50 0.77 -2.89 -8.38
N ARG A 51 0.78 -2.16 -9.50
CA ARG A 51 2.03 -1.64 -10.10
C ARG A 51 2.71 -0.62 -9.18
N SER A 52 1.96 0.33 -8.59
CA SER A 52 2.55 1.31 -7.66
C SER A 52 3.10 0.67 -6.39
N GLN A 53 2.51 -0.42 -5.91
CA GLN A 53 3.04 -1.18 -4.77
C GLN A 53 4.42 -1.75 -5.09
N VAL A 54 4.60 -2.39 -6.25
CA VAL A 54 5.88 -2.97 -6.66
C VAL A 54 6.93 -1.89 -6.92
N LEU A 55 6.56 -0.81 -7.62
CA LEU A 55 7.44 0.34 -7.84
C LEU A 55 7.92 0.95 -6.51
N ALA A 56 7.05 1.07 -5.51
CA ALA A 56 7.41 1.61 -4.20
C ALA A 56 8.47 0.77 -3.48
N VAL A 57 8.40 -0.55 -3.61
CA VAL A 57 9.42 -1.47 -3.10
C VAL A 57 10.75 -1.26 -3.81
N GLY A 58 10.73 -1.17 -5.15
CA GLY A 58 11.94 -0.92 -5.96
C GLY A 58 12.59 0.44 -5.72
N ALA A 59 11.77 1.47 -5.45
CA ALA A 59 12.24 2.84 -5.22
C ALA A 59 12.59 3.17 -3.76
N ALA A 60 12.30 2.27 -2.80
CA ALA A 60 12.47 2.56 -1.38
C ALA A 60 13.91 2.94 -0.99
N SER A 61 14.91 2.44 -1.73
CA SER A 61 16.34 2.63 -1.47
C SER A 61 17.03 3.68 -2.34
N ASN A 62 16.32 4.34 -3.26
CA ASN A 62 16.89 5.29 -4.22
C ASN A 62 16.19 6.65 -4.17
N LYS A 63 16.55 7.59 -5.05
CA LYS A 63 16.03 8.96 -5.06
C LYS A 63 15.17 9.29 -6.28
N ALA A 64 14.99 8.38 -7.23
CA ALA A 64 14.23 8.61 -8.46
C ALA A 64 12.86 9.28 -8.22
N ILE A 65 12.07 8.78 -7.27
CA ILE A 65 10.74 9.34 -6.95
C ILE A 65 10.84 10.69 -6.22
N ASP A 66 11.87 10.90 -5.40
CA ASP A 66 12.11 12.19 -4.75
C ASP A 66 12.50 13.25 -5.80
N SER A 67 13.29 12.88 -6.81
CA SER A 67 13.61 13.73 -7.97
C SER A 67 12.39 14.04 -8.81
N TRP A 68 11.57 13.03 -9.13
CA TRP A 68 10.31 13.24 -9.86
C TRP A 68 9.42 14.26 -9.16
N TYR A 69 9.21 14.11 -7.84
CA TYR A 69 8.42 15.06 -7.07
C TYR A 69 9.03 16.47 -7.06
N ALA A 70 10.36 16.58 -6.99
CA ALA A 70 11.03 17.88 -7.01
C ALA A 70 10.88 18.60 -8.37
N GLU A 71 10.94 17.86 -9.47
CA GLU A 71 10.77 18.37 -10.83
C GLU A 71 9.30 18.68 -11.16
N GLU A 72 8.37 17.87 -10.66
CA GLU A 72 6.93 17.97 -10.95
C GLU A 72 6.06 17.88 -9.68
N PRO A 73 6.11 18.88 -8.77
CA PRO A 73 5.48 18.81 -7.45
C PRO A 73 3.95 18.81 -7.47
N SER A 74 3.32 19.16 -8.60
CA SER A 74 1.87 19.18 -8.80
C SER A 74 1.35 17.97 -9.60
N ASP A 75 2.24 17.09 -10.08
CA ASP A 75 1.85 15.88 -10.79
C ASP A 75 1.23 14.88 -9.79
N PRO A 76 0.01 14.39 -10.06
CA PRO A 76 -0.70 13.52 -9.12
C PRO A 76 -0.01 12.16 -8.94
N ASP A 77 0.65 11.63 -9.98
CA ASP A 77 1.36 10.35 -9.89
C ASP A 77 2.65 10.50 -9.07
N ALA A 78 3.37 11.62 -9.22
CA ALA A 78 4.55 11.93 -8.41
C ALA A 78 4.20 12.03 -6.91
N LEU A 79 3.12 12.73 -6.58
CA LEU A 79 2.62 12.85 -5.20
C LEU A 79 2.22 11.48 -4.63
N MET A 80 1.46 10.69 -5.38
CA MET A 80 1.05 9.33 -4.99
C MET A 80 2.27 8.42 -4.79
N MET A 81 3.23 8.42 -5.71
CA MET A 81 4.44 7.60 -5.62
C MET A 81 5.33 8.02 -4.45
N ARG A 82 5.42 9.32 -4.16
CA ARG A 82 6.13 9.80 -2.97
C ARG A 82 5.47 9.29 -1.69
N ALA A 83 4.14 9.35 -1.59
CA ALA A 83 3.41 8.80 -0.46
C ALA A 83 3.65 7.29 -0.29
N ARG A 84 3.59 6.54 -1.39
CA ARG A 84 3.90 5.10 -1.47
C ARG A 84 5.31 4.77 -0.99
N VAL A 85 6.33 5.46 -1.52
CA VAL A 85 7.74 5.23 -1.18
C VAL A 85 8.04 5.57 0.27
N LEU A 86 7.54 6.71 0.78
CA LEU A 86 7.70 7.07 2.19
C LEU A 86 7.04 6.05 3.11
N THR A 87 5.84 5.56 2.74
CA THR A 87 5.16 4.49 3.49
C THR A 87 5.98 3.21 3.48
N GLN A 88 6.54 2.80 2.34
CA GLN A 88 7.39 1.62 2.25
C GLN A 88 8.67 1.76 3.09
N ARG A 89 9.30 2.95 3.09
CA ARG A 89 10.45 3.28 3.93
C ARG A 89 10.09 3.19 5.43
N VAL A 90 8.93 3.69 5.84
CA VAL A 90 8.41 3.54 7.22
C VAL A 90 8.26 2.07 7.60
N LEU A 91 7.62 1.25 6.76
CA LEU A 91 7.44 -0.18 7.03
C LEU A 91 8.77 -0.94 7.10
N ASN A 92 9.74 -0.59 6.25
CA ASN A 92 11.08 -1.17 6.32
C ASN A 92 11.79 -0.77 7.62
N ALA A 93 11.69 0.49 8.01
CA ALA A 93 12.30 0.99 9.25
C ALA A 93 11.66 0.39 10.51
N HIS A 94 10.33 0.23 10.52
CA HIS A 94 9.61 -0.44 11.60
C HIS A 94 10.06 -1.89 11.77
N ARG A 95 10.14 -2.66 10.67
CA ARG A 95 10.67 -4.03 10.68
C ARG A 95 12.14 -4.09 11.08
N GLY A 96 12.92 -3.06 10.75
CA GLY A 96 14.32 -2.91 11.17
C GLY A 96 14.51 -2.45 12.63
N GLY A 97 13.44 -2.31 13.42
CA GLY A 97 13.53 -1.92 14.83
C GLY A 97 13.87 -0.46 15.06
N LEU A 98 13.49 0.44 14.14
CA LEU A 98 13.71 1.88 14.31
C LEU A 98 13.09 2.37 15.65
N PRO A 99 13.82 3.15 16.47
CA PRO A 99 13.28 3.66 17.72
C PRO A 99 11.98 4.45 17.52
N GLU A 100 11.01 4.24 18.42
CA GLU A 100 9.64 4.76 18.33
C GLU A 100 9.56 6.25 18.02
N ARG A 101 10.34 7.10 18.71
CA ARG A 101 10.39 8.54 18.45
C ARG A 101 10.74 8.88 16.99
N LYS A 102 11.71 8.18 16.39
CA LYS A 102 12.09 8.39 14.98
C LYS A 102 11.03 7.82 14.05
N LEU A 103 10.42 6.69 14.42
CA LEU A 103 9.34 6.07 13.67
C LEU A 103 8.12 7.00 13.56
N ILE A 104 7.69 7.63 14.66
CA ILE A 104 6.56 8.58 14.67
C ILE A 104 6.81 9.75 13.71
N SER A 105 8.03 10.30 13.70
CA SER A 105 8.37 11.38 12.75
C SER A 105 8.26 10.93 11.30
N ALA A 106 8.75 9.71 10.99
CA ALA A 106 8.66 9.13 9.65
C ALA A 106 7.20 8.83 9.25
N VAL A 107 6.39 8.31 10.19
CA VAL A 107 4.95 8.07 10.01
C VAL A 107 4.22 9.39 9.71
N ASN A 108 4.52 10.47 10.45
CA ASN A 108 3.92 11.79 10.22
C ASN A 108 4.29 12.34 8.83
N ALA A 109 5.54 12.21 8.41
CA ALA A 109 5.98 12.65 7.09
C ALA A 109 5.30 11.84 5.96
N ALA A 110 5.21 10.52 6.11
CA ALA A 110 4.50 9.65 5.16
C ALA A 110 2.99 9.98 5.14
N GLY A 111 2.37 10.19 6.30
CA GLY A 111 0.97 10.57 6.42
C GLY A 111 0.66 11.93 5.77
N ALA A 112 1.55 12.92 5.93
CA ALA A 112 1.43 14.20 5.24
C ALA A 112 1.52 14.06 3.71
N ALA A 113 2.41 13.19 3.21
CA ALA A 113 2.48 12.89 1.78
C ALA A 113 1.23 12.15 1.27
N CYS A 114 0.70 11.19 2.04
CA CYS A 114 -0.57 10.52 1.74
C CYS A 114 -1.71 11.53 1.66
N LYS A 115 -1.78 12.46 2.61
CA LYS A 115 -2.78 13.54 2.58
C LYS A 115 -2.64 14.42 1.34
N ALA A 116 -1.43 14.86 1.01
CA ALA A 116 -1.19 15.70 -0.16
C ALA A 116 -1.60 14.99 -1.48
N ALA A 117 -1.32 13.69 -1.60
CA ALA A 117 -1.74 12.89 -2.75
C ALA A 117 -3.27 12.71 -2.79
N ALA A 118 -3.90 12.41 -1.65
CA ALA A 118 -5.35 12.28 -1.53
C ALA A 118 -6.09 13.59 -1.85
N ASP A 119 -5.57 14.74 -1.41
CA ASP A 119 -6.15 16.06 -1.72
C ASP A 119 -6.01 16.38 -3.22
N ARG A 120 -4.91 15.96 -3.86
CA ARG A 120 -4.66 16.23 -5.29
C ARG A 120 -5.53 15.39 -6.22
N TRP A 121 -5.76 14.12 -5.88
CA TRP A 121 -6.63 13.22 -6.63
C TRP A 121 -7.48 12.37 -5.68
N PRO A 122 -8.62 12.90 -5.22
CA PRO A 122 -9.44 12.24 -4.21
C PRO A 122 -9.98 10.86 -4.62
N ALA A 123 -10.14 10.60 -5.92
CA ALA A 123 -10.63 9.33 -6.44
C ALA A 123 -9.56 8.22 -6.47
N ASP A 124 -8.27 8.54 -6.40
CA ASP A 124 -7.20 7.55 -6.35
C ASP A 124 -7.25 6.79 -5.01
N PRO A 125 -7.43 5.46 -4.99
CA PRO A 125 -7.47 4.70 -3.74
C PRO A 125 -6.09 4.57 -3.06
N VAL A 126 -5.00 4.73 -3.81
CA VAL A 126 -3.65 4.40 -3.34
C VAL A 126 -3.21 5.17 -2.09
N PRO A 127 -3.43 6.50 -1.96
CA PRO A 127 -3.09 7.22 -0.74
C PRO A 127 -3.81 6.68 0.52
N TYR A 128 -5.03 6.17 0.37
CA TYR A 128 -5.81 5.58 1.46
C TYR A 128 -5.32 4.18 1.82
N VAL A 129 -4.86 3.40 0.83
CA VAL A 129 -4.13 2.14 1.06
C VAL A 129 -2.82 2.41 1.83
N CYS A 130 -2.12 3.51 1.54
CA CYS A 130 -0.94 3.91 2.29
C CYS A 130 -1.25 4.28 3.75
N PHE A 131 -2.36 5.00 4.01
CA PHE A 131 -2.83 5.25 5.38
C PHE A 131 -3.10 3.93 6.14
N LEU A 132 -3.77 2.96 5.51
CA LEU A 132 -3.96 1.63 6.10
C LEU A 132 -2.63 0.94 6.41
N ALA A 133 -1.67 1.04 5.48
CA ALA A 133 -0.38 0.43 5.67
C ALA A 133 0.38 1.05 6.86
N LEU A 134 0.31 2.37 7.06
CA LEU A 134 0.92 3.06 8.21
C LEU A 134 0.31 2.65 9.55
N ALA A 135 -0.97 2.28 9.59
CA ALA A 135 -1.63 1.80 10.80
C ALA A 135 -0.98 0.54 11.41
N GLN A 136 -0.19 -0.22 10.62
CA GLN A 136 0.58 -1.38 11.12
C GLN A 136 1.66 -0.98 12.14
N THR A 137 2.06 0.28 12.16
CA THR A 137 3.02 0.81 13.15
C THR A 137 2.35 1.24 14.46
N ASP A 138 1.02 1.26 14.50
CA ASP A 138 0.20 1.71 15.64
C ASP A 138 -0.41 0.49 16.36
N VAL A 139 0.42 -0.10 17.23
CA VAL A 139 0.16 -1.41 17.86
C VAL A 139 -0.27 -1.33 19.33
N ASP A 140 0.01 -0.23 20.03
CA ASP A 140 -0.38 -0.03 21.43
C ASP A 140 -1.59 0.91 21.54
N GLU A 141 -2.74 0.32 21.87
CA GLU A 141 -4.02 1.04 22.02
C GLU A 141 -3.97 2.13 23.10
N ARG A 142 -3.06 2.01 24.08
CA ARG A 142 -2.91 2.98 25.17
C ARG A 142 -2.24 4.26 24.69
N PHE A 143 -1.46 4.20 23.61
CA PHE A 143 -0.69 5.30 23.05
C PHE A 143 -0.91 5.40 21.54
N PRO A 144 -2.15 5.65 21.08
CA PRO A 144 -2.46 5.59 19.67
C PRO A 144 -1.76 6.71 18.91
N HIS A 145 -1.05 6.38 17.83
CA HIS A 145 -0.50 7.39 16.92
C HIS A 145 -1.61 8.20 16.26
N HIS A 146 -2.71 7.53 15.88
CA HIS A 146 -3.90 8.20 15.37
C HIS A 146 -5.17 7.46 15.77
N ARG A 147 -6.14 8.20 16.33
CA ARG A 147 -7.43 7.62 16.78
C ARG A 147 -8.20 6.85 15.70
N VAL A 148 -7.98 7.16 14.42
CA VAL A 148 -8.69 6.50 13.31
C VAL A 148 -8.23 5.04 13.15
N HIS A 149 -7.01 4.70 13.58
CA HIS A 149 -6.48 3.33 13.55
C HIS A 149 -7.13 2.39 14.58
N TRP A 150 -7.91 2.95 15.50
CA TRP A 150 -8.58 2.26 16.61
C TRP A 150 -10.08 2.54 16.59
N SER A 151 -10.65 2.63 15.39
CA SER A 151 -12.08 2.84 15.21
C SER A 151 -12.86 1.60 15.65
N PRO A 152 -14.13 1.74 16.09
CA PRO A 152 -15.00 0.60 16.33
C PRO A 152 -15.16 -0.27 15.08
N PRO A 153 -15.25 -1.60 15.24
CA PRO A 153 -15.47 -2.51 14.13
C PRO A 153 -16.89 -2.42 13.56
N PRO A 154 -17.10 -2.89 12.32
CA PRO A 154 -18.44 -3.03 11.74
C PRO A 154 -19.26 -4.14 12.43
N GLU A 155 -18.60 -5.15 13.00
CA GLU A 155 -19.23 -6.24 13.73
C GLU A 155 -18.65 -6.43 15.13
N LYS A 156 -19.50 -6.80 16.09
CA LYS A 156 -19.14 -6.88 17.51
C LYS A 156 -18.01 -7.87 17.83
N MET A 157 -17.86 -8.91 17.02
CA MET A 157 -16.85 -9.97 17.23
C MET A 157 -15.46 -9.59 16.69
N LEU A 158 -15.36 -8.52 15.91
CA LEU A 158 -14.10 -8.06 15.34
C LEU A 158 -13.37 -7.12 16.31
N PRO A 159 -12.03 -7.07 16.29
CA PRO A 159 -11.27 -6.12 17.10
C PRO A 159 -11.39 -4.66 16.56
N PRO A 160 -11.14 -3.64 17.39
CA PRO A 160 -10.90 -2.29 16.92
C PRO A 160 -9.75 -2.21 15.91
N GLY A 161 -9.89 -1.34 14.92
CA GLY A 161 -9.03 -1.33 13.74
C GLY A 161 -9.15 -0.05 12.93
N PRO A 162 -8.34 0.10 11.85
CA PRO A 162 -8.44 1.22 10.94
C PRO A 162 -9.65 1.09 10.00
N TRP A 163 -10.81 0.69 10.52
CA TRP A 163 -12.03 0.40 9.76
C TRP A 163 -12.49 1.60 8.92
N ARG A 164 -12.47 2.80 9.49
CA ARG A 164 -12.82 4.02 8.74
C ARG A 164 -11.86 4.29 7.57
N VAL A 165 -10.61 3.87 7.68
CA VAL A 165 -9.63 4.01 6.59
C VAL A 165 -9.90 2.96 5.51
N LEU A 166 -10.30 1.74 5.90
CA LEU A 166 -10.77 0.71 4.97
C LEU A 166 -12.01 1.17 4.21
N ASP A 167 -12.96 1.83 4.90
CA ASP A 167 -14.15 2.41 4.27
C ASP A 167 -13.76 3.44 3.20
N TRP A 168 -12.79 4.32 3.48
CA TRP A 168 -12.29 5.27 2.47
C TRP A 168 -11.72 4.58 1.23
N VAL A 169 -11.03 3.44 1.39
CA VAL A 169 -10.58 2.67 0.21
C VAL A 169 -11.78 2.07 -0.51
N ASN A 170 -12.72 1.43 0.21
CA ASN A 170 -13.88 0.78 -0.38
C ASN A 170 -14.83 1.75 -1.09
N GLU A 171 -14.90 3.02 -0.67
CA GLU A 171 -15.63 4.08 -1.38
C GLU A 171 -15.08 4.34 -2.79
N ARG A 172 -13.80 4.03 -3.04
CA ARG A 172 -13.08 4.34 -4.29
C ARG A 172 -12.82 3.11 -5.14
N ASP A 173 -12.38 2.03 -4.49
CA ASP A 173 -12.05 0.75 -5.10
C ASP A 173 -12.54 -0.38 -4.17
N PRO A 174 -13.83 -0.76 -4.28
CA PRO A 174 -14.42 -1.81 -3.46
C PRO A 174 -13.65 -3.12 -3.56
N LEU A 175 -13.44 -3.79 -2.42
CA LEU A 175 -12.74 -5.08 -2.36
C LEU A 175 -11.27 -5.01 -2.83
N ASN A 176 -10.63 -3.83 -2.74
CA ASN A 176 -9.22 -3.65 -3.08
C ASN A 176 -8.34 -4.67 -2.34
N ARG A 177 -7.72 -5.58 -3.10
CA ARG A 177 -6.92 -6.67 -2.56
C ARG A 177 -5.85 -6.20 -1.57
N GLU A 178 -5.09 -5.15 -1.92
CA GLU A 178 -4.01 -4.69 -1.07
C GLU A 178 -4.54 -4.15 0.26
N ALA A 179 -5.62 -3.37 0.26
CA ALA A 179 -6.22 -2.80 1.46
C ALA A 179 -6.58 -3.86 2.50
N TYR A 180 -7.21 -4.95 2.07
CA TYR A 180 -7.56 -6.06 2.95
C TYR A 180 -6.31 -6.82 3.47
N HIS A 181 -5.27 -6.99 2.65
CA HIS A 181 -3.99 -7.50 3.16
C HIS A 181 -3.31 -6.53 4.14
N ARG A 182 -3.45 -5.21 3.97
CA ARG A 182 -2.93 -4.23 4.94
C ARG A 182 -3.69 -4.30 6.27
N MET A 183 -5.02 -4.43 6.23
CA MET A 183 -5.84 -4.67 7.43
C MET A 183 -5.37 -5.92 8.18
N LEU A 184 -5.17 -7.03 7.46
CA LEU A 184 -4.66 -8.25 8.06
C LEU A 184 -3.26 -8.04 8.67
N GLY A 185 -2.38 -7.31 7.98
CA GLY A 185 -1.07 -6.89 8.51
C GLY A 185 -1.16 -6.11 9.82
N VAL A 186 -2.17 -5.23 9.98
CA VAL A 186 -2.41 -4.48 11.23
C VAL A 186 -2.76 -5.43 12.36
N PHE A 187 -3.66 -6.39 12.13
CA PHE A 187 -4.05 -7.36 13.16
C PHE A 187 -2.91 -8.31 13.53
N HIS A 188 -2.09 -8.72 12.56
CA HIS A 188 -0.86 -9.47 12.84
C HIS A 188 0.14 -8.66 13.67
N ALA A 189 0.36 -7.38 13.35
CA ALA A 189 1.25 -6.51 14.13
C ALA A 189 0.76 -6.31 15.57
N ARG A 190 -0.56 -6.33 15.80
CA ARG A 190 -1.20 -6.28 17.13
C ARG A 190 -1.27 -7.63 17.84
N GLY A 191 -0.91 -8.72 17.17
CA GLY A 191 -0.91 -10.08 17.70
C GLY A 191 -2.30 -10.69 17.93
N ARG A 192 -3.38 -10.11 17.40
CA ARG A 192 -4.76 -10.59 17.61
C ARG A 192 -5.72 -10.20 16.50
N GLY A 193 -6.77 -11.02 16.30
CA GLY A 193 -7.92 -10.72 15.45
C GLY A 193 -7.72 -10.90 13.93
N GLY A 194 -6.55 -11.38 13.50
CA GLY A 194 -6.27 -11.65 12.09
C GLY A 194 -7.17 -12.76 11.51
N LEU A 195 -7.34 -13.85 12.26
CA LEU A 195 -8.20 -14.97 11.86
C LEU A 195 -9.67 -14.55 11.80
N ASP A 196 -10.17 -13.85 12.83
CA ASP A 196 -11.55 -13.35 12.87
C ASP A 196 -11.82 -12.42 11.68
N PHE A 197 -10.87 -11.55 11.35
CA PHE A 197 -10.94 -10.69 10.17
C PHE A 197 -10.97 -11.47 8.87
N ALA A 198 -10.05 -12.42 8.66
CA ALA A 198 -10.01 -13.23 7.43
C ALA A 198 -11.31 -14.01 7.24
N GLN A 199 -11.81 -14.66 8.30
CA GLN A 199 -13.09 -15.35 8.29
C GLN A 199 -14.24 -14.40 7.94
N TRP A 200 -14.31 -13.25 8.59
CA TRP A 200 -15.32 -12.23 8.27
C TRP A 200 -15.30 -11.83 6.80
N VAL A 201 -14.11 -11.56 6.22
CA VAL A 201 -13.98 -11.21 4.79
C VAL A 201 -14.49 -12.32 3.88
N THR A 202 -14.24 -13.58 4.22
CA THR A 202 -14.71 -14.71 3.40
C THR A 202 -16.23 -14.84 3.35
N THR A 203 -16.97 -14.30 4.33
CA THR A 203 -18.44 -14.37 4.36
C THR A 203 -19.12 -13.56 3.26
N PHE A 204 -18.49 -12.47 2.80
CA PHE A 204 -19.07 -11.57 1.80
C PHE A 204 -18.23 -11.43 0.52
N ALA A 205 -16.97 -11.85 0.51
CA ALA A 205 -16.15 -11.79 -0.71
C ALA A 205 -16.83 -12.58 -1.85
N PRO A 206 -16.92 -12.05 -3.07
CA PRO A 206 -17.44 -12.77 -4.23
C PRO A 206 -16.62 -14.03 -4.54
N GLU A 207 -17.25 -15.02 -5.18
CA GLU A 207 -16.51 -16.16 -5.74
C GLU A 207 -15.48 -15.70 -6.77
N GLY A 208 -14.31 -16.35 -6.77
CA GLY A 208 -13.18 -15.95 -7.62
C GLY A 208 -12.46 -14.67 -7.19
N SER A 209 -12.92 -13.96 -6.16
CA SER A 209 -12.22 -12.80 -5.62
C SER A 209 -10.87 -13.20 -5.00
N PRO A 210 -9.80 -12.42 -5.20
CA PRO A 210 -8.53 -12.65 -4.53
C PRO A 210 -8.63 -12.55 -2.99
N LEU A 211 -9.70 -11.94 -2.46
CA LEU A 211 -9.95 -11.87 -1.02
C LEU A 211 -10.29 -13.22 -0.39
N LYS A 212 -10.70 -14.22 -1.20
CA LYS A 212 -10.88 -15.60 -0.72
C LYS A 212 -9.55 -16.27 -0.35
N LEU A 213 -8.42 -15.66 -0.70
CA LEU A 213 -7.07 -16.13 -0.42
C LEU A 213 -6.39 -15.37 0.74
N LEU A 214 -7.14 -14.60 1.52
CA LEU A 214 -6.61 -14.09 2.79
C LEU A 214 -6.31 -15.31 3.70
N PRO A 215 -5.08 -15.40 4.26
CA PRO A 215 -4.65 -16.55 5.05
C PRO A 215 -5.32 -16.65 6.42
#